data_AF-A0AAN5CM67-F1
#
_entry.id   AF-A0AAN5CM67-F1
#
_cell.length_a   1.000
_cell.length_b   1.000
_cell.length_c   1.000
_cell.angle_alpha   90.00
_cell.angle_beta   90.00
_cell.angle_gamma   90.00
#
_symmetry.space_group_name_H-M   'P 1'
#
loop_
_entity.id
_entity.type
_entity.pdbx_description
1 polymer ?
#
loop_
_entity_poly.entity_id
_entity_poly.type
_entity_poly.pdbx_seq_one_letter_code
_entity_poly.pdbx_strand_id
1 'polypeptide(L)'
;IAEAVVEFPYSRIYDEYDFKEKSTLVINDLCAESCRIYASITADSKKYAANLLIQLPKGFISTADVAAKVDTSTGQKLFLEITKTASVSIVNVNSQMAAGPFVLYVVNSAEIINDSEVYEAEGMIRPVSTVPRYITVMSARLFTIHGAPLPRMKVISSAQGFIATMSGFDRMEDGNCPHLYYTINYRSPGFKMEVNGPILTIEYDYKKKEISATIGIANKFDGAFARNGWIGSPGFHGCPGLQPYRVSTIPSSSRHFTHRSRISNLRVSIWR
;
A
#
# COMPACT_ATOMS: atom_id res chain seq x y z
N ILE A 1 6.40 -22.49 7.53
CA ILE A 1 5.90 -21.10 7.45
C ILE A 1 5.08 -20.98 6.19
N ALA A 2 3.84 -20.46 6.27
CA ALA A 2 3.01 -20.25 5.08
C ALA A 2 3.44 -18.95 4.39
N GLU A 3 3.55 -18.98 3.06
CA GLU A 3 3.82 -17.81 2.23
C GLU A 3 2.72 -16.76 2.45
N ALA A 4 3.13 -15.50 2.57
CA ALA A 4 2.25 -14.37 2.88
C ALA A 4 2.09 -13.41 1.70
N VAL A 5 2.78 -13.69 0.59
CA VAL A 5 2.68 -12.95 -0.66
C VAL A 5 1.24 -12.68 -1.08
N VAL A 6 0.96 -11.41 -1.36
CA VAL A 6 -0.30 -10.98 -1.99
C VAL A 6 -0.04 -10.81 -3.47
N GLU A 7 -0.66 -11.67 -4.28
CA GLU A 7 -0.49 -11.65 -5.73
C GLU A 7 -1.65 -10.93 -6.43
N PHE A 8 -1.30 -9.93 -7.23
CA PHE A 8 -2.17 -9.28 -8.21
C PHE A 8 -1.69 -9.63 -9.62
N PRO A 9 -2.53 -9.47 -10.66
CA PRO A 9 -2.12 -9.80 -12.03
C PRO A 9 -0.86 -9.07 -12.52
N TYR A 10 -0.63 -7.83 -12.08
CA TYR A 10 0.50 -7.01 -12.51
C TYR A 10 1.45 -6.60 -11.37
N SER A 11 1.22 -7.10 -10.16
CA SER A 11 2.09 -6.80 -9.03
C SER A 11 2.06 -7.89 -7.97
N ARG A 12 3.08 -7.87 -7.12
CA ARG A 12 3.14 -8.70 -5.92
C ARG A 12 3.58 -7.86 -4.75
N ILE A 13 3.00 -8.14 -3.58
CA ILE A 13 3.42 -7.56 -2.32
C ILE A 13 4.02 -8.66 -1.46
N TYR A 14 5.23 -8.42 -0.98
CA TYR A 14 5.93 -9.29 -0.06
C TYR A 14 6.15 -8.62 1.29
N ASP A 15 6.21 -9.42 2.34
CA ASP A 15 6.44 -9.00 3.73
C ASP A 15 7.56 -9.79 4.41
N GLU A 16 7.80 -9.56 5.70
CA GLU A 16 8.86 -10.27 6.42
C GLU A 16 8.69 -11.79 6.48
N TYR A 17 7.46 -12.31 6.42
CA TYR A 17 7.20 -13.74 6.51
C TYR A 17 7.55 -14.46 5.21
N ASP A 18 7.59 -13.75 4.09
CA ASP A 18 8.09 -14.28 2.82
C ASP A 18 9.62 -14.47 2.82
N PHE A 19 10.33 -13.91 3.80
CA PHE A 19 11.80 -13.95 3.89
C PHE A 19 12.32 -14.64 5.15
N LYS A 20 11.49 -14.75 6.19
CA LYS A 20 11.86 -15.42 7.43
C LYS A 20 12.13 -16.90 7.17
N GLU A 21 13.28 -17.38 7.66
CA GLU A 21 13.74 -18.77 7.48
C GLU A 21 13.94 -19.19 6.01
N LYS A 22 13.96 -18.23 5.07
CA LYS A 22 14.27 -18.44 3.65
C LYS A 22 15.52 -17.68 3.27
N SER A 23 16.48 -18.37 2.66
CA SER A 23 17.74 -17.74 2.20
C SER A 23 17.55 -16.93 0.92
N THR A 24 16.64 -17.35 0.04
CA THR A 24 16.38 -16.68 -1.23
C THR A 24 14.89 -16.73 -1.56
N LEU A 25 14.34 -15.58 -1.94
CA LEU A 25 13.05 -15.45 -2.61
C LEU A 25 13.32 -15.22 -4.10
N VAL A 26 12.56 -15.89 -4.99
CA VAL A 26 12.66 -15.68 -6.44
C VAL A 26 11.35 -15.14 -6.97
N ILE A 27 11.41 -14.00 -7.65
CA ILE A 27 10.29 -13.36 -8.32
C ILE A 27 10.37 -13.72 -9.81
N ASN A 28 9.48 -14.60 -10.26
CA ASN A 28 9.44 -15.03 -11.67
C ASN A 28 8.43 -14.18 -12.47
N ASP A 29 8.77 -13.96 -13.74
CA ASP A 29 7.96 -13.41 -14.83
C ASP A 29 7.53 -11.94 -14.68
N LEU A 30 7.40 -11.44 -13.46
CA LEU A 30 6.93 -10.09 -13.17
C LEU A 30 7.86 -8.98 -13.70
N CYS A 31 9.15 -9.31 -13.88
CA CYS A 31 10.19 -8.40 -14.37
C CYS A 31 10.74 -8.81 -15.75
N ALA A 32 10.06 -9.73 -16.45
CA ALA A 32 10.52 -10.29 -17.72
C ALA A 32 10.75 -9.19 -18.78
N GLU A 33 9.87 -8.18 -18.83
CA GLU A 33 10.03 -7.01 -19.69
C GLU A 33 10.64 -5.83 -18.91
N SER A 34 9.90 -5.31 -17.94
CA SER A 34 10.36 -4.33 -16.96
C SER A 34 9.47 -4.40 -15.70
N CYS A 35 10.05 -4.11 -14.55
CA CYS A 35 9.29 -3.91 -13.32
C CYS A 35 9.90 -2.79 -12.46
N ARG A 36 9.06 -2.21 -11.60
CA ARG A 36 9.46 -1.24 -10.57
C ARG A 36 9.29 -1.87 -9.19
N ILE A 37 10.34 -1.78 -8.38
CA ILE A 37 10.35 -2.26 -7.00
C ILE A 37 10.35 -1.05 -6.06
N TYR A 38 9.34 -0.99 -5.20
CA TYR A 38 9.22 -0.06 -4.09
C TYR A 38 9.40 -0.81 -2.77
N ALA A 39 9.98 -0.15 -1.77
CA ALA A 39 10.16 -0.73 -0.45
C ALA A 39 9.76 0.25 0.66
N SER A 40 9.05 -0.22 1.67
CA SER A 40 8.79 0.50 2.93
C SER A 40 9.39 -0.30 4.09
N ILE A 41 10.07 0.39 5.00
CA ILE A 41 10.72 -0.20 6.16
C ILE A 41 10.41 0.66 7.39
N THR A 42 10.63 0.08 8.57
CA THR A 42 10.62 0.83 9.83
C THR A 42 12.05 1.20 10.24
N ALA A 43 12.19 2.20 11.10
CA ALA A 43 13.50 2.54 11.68
C ALA A 43 14.18 1.31 12.33
N ASP A 44 13.43 0.52 13.08
CA ASP A 44 13.93 -0.67 13.78
C ASP A 44 14.27 -1.84 12.83
N SER A 45 13.57 -1.93 11.69
CA SER A 45 13.80 -2.99 10.70
C SER A 45 14.88 -2.68 9.67
N LYS A 46 15.40 -1.45 9.64
CA LYS A 46 16.47 -1.02 8.72
C LYS A 46 17.67 -1.96 8.75
N LYS A 47 18.07 -2.46 9.92
CA LYS A 47 19.20 -3.41 10.07
C LYS A 47 18.94 -4.76 9.36
N TYR A 48 17.69 -5.21 9.32
CA TYR A 48 17.31 -6.43 8.62
C TYR A 48 17.20 -6.19 7.12
N ALA A 49 16.57 -5.08 6.72
CA ALA A 49 16.40 -4.68 5.33
C ALA A 49 17.73 -4.41 4.61
N ALA A 50 18.76 -3.92 5.33
CA ALA A 50 20.10 -3.74 4.78
C ALA A 50 20.76 -5.07 4.33
N ASN A 51 20.30 -6.20 4.88
CA ASN A 51 20.76 -7.55 4.59
C ASN A 51 19.77 -8.36 3.74
N LEU A 52 18.74 -7.72 3.20
CA LEU A 52 17.91 -8.28 2.15
C LEU A 52 18.39 -7.69 0.82
N LEU A 53 19.07 -8.50 0.02
CA LEU A 53 19.83 -8.07 -1.14
C LEU A 53 19.12 -8.47 -2.42
N ILE A 54 18.66 -7.49 -3.19
CA ILE A 54 18.10 -7.71 -4.53
C ILE A 54 19.26 -7.90 -5.49
N GLN A 55 19.31 -9.07 -6.14
CA GLN A 55 20.35 -9.41 -7.09
C GLN A 55 20.11 -8.69 -8.42
N LEU A 56 21.16 -8.00 -8.89
CA LEU A 56 21.19 -7.28 -10.17
C LEU A 56 22.30 -7.88 -11.06
N PRO A 57 22.28 -7.63 -12.39
CA PRO A 57 23.34 -8.11 -13.28
C PRO A 57 24.76 -7.67 -12.88
N LYS A 58 24.89 -6.53 -12.18
CA LYS A 58 26.17 -5.94 -11.77
C LYS A 58 26.35 -5.86 -10.25
N GLY A 59 25.73 -6.75 -9.49
CA GLY A 59 25.91 -6.84 -8.04
C GLY A 59 24.59 -6.91 -7.28
N PHE A 60 24.51 -6.18 -6.16
CA PHE A 60 23.35 -6.19 -5.27
C PHE A 60 22.96 -4.79 -4.87
N ILE A 61 21.67 -4.59 -4.59
CA ILE A 61 21.15 -3.42 -3.90
C ILE A 61 20.31 -3.89 -2.71
N SER A 62 20.47 -3.25 -1.55
CA SER A 62 19.68 -3.64 -0.38
C SER A 62 18.25 -3.11 -0.47
N THR A 63 17.29 -3.80 0.15
CA THR A 63 15.91 -3.28 0.24
C THR A 63 15.85 -1.99 1.06
N ALA A 64 16.78 -1.80 2.01
CA ALA A 64 16.93 -0.54 2.74
C ALA A 64 17.32 0.62 1.81
N ASP A 65 18.23 0.38 0.85
CA ASP A 65 18.61 1.41 -0.14
C ASP A 65 17.44 1.74 -1.06
N VAL A 66 16.66 0.74 -1.49
CA VAL A 66 15.43 0.98 -2.26
C VAL A 66 14.43 1.80 -1.45
N ALA A 67 14.24 1.49 -0.17
CA ALA A 67 13.30 2.21 0.69
C ALA A 67 13.69 3.68 0.92
N ALA A 68 14.99 3.98 0.90
CA ALA A 68 15.53 5.33 1.05
C ALA A 68 15.44 6.18 -0.24
N LYS A 69 15.10 5.59 -1.39
CA LYS A 69 14.91 6.33 -2.64
C LYS A 69 13.63 7.16 -2.58
N VAL A 70 13.77 8.46 -2.34
CA VAL A 70 12.67 9.42 -2.26
C VAL A 70 13.05 10.70 -3.00
N ASP A 71 12.12 11.27 -3.75
CA ASP A 71 12.25 12.62 -4.27
C ASP A 71 12.08 13.61 -3.11
N THR A 72 13.18 14.26 -2.73
CA THR A 72 13.20 15.20 -1.60
C THR A 72 12.31 16.43 -1.76
N SER A 73 11.89 16.76 -2.98
CA SER A 73 11.03 17.91 -3.26
C SER A 73 9.54 17.58 -3.12
N THR A 74 9.15 16.34 -3.45
CA THR A 74 7.75 15.90 -3.45
C THR A 74 7.42 14.94 -2.31
N GLY A 75 8.42 14.29 -1.71
CA GLY A 75 8.25 13.16 -0.81
C GLY A 75 7.83 11.87 -1.52
N GLN A 76 7.78 11.86 -2.85
CA GLN A 76 7.40 10.69 -3.64
C GLN A 76 8.48 9.61 -3.52
N LYS A 77 8.06 8.36 -3.30
CA LYS A 77 8.97 7.22 -3.36
C LYS A 77 9.42 7.00 -4.80
N LEU A 78 10.73 6.89 -4.96
CA LEU A 78 11.36 6.44 -6.19
C LEU A 78 11.53 4.92 -6.11
N PHE A 79 11.79 4.30 -7.26
CA PHE A 79 11.84 2.85 -7.40
C PHE A 79 13.21 2.36 -7.86
N LEU A 80 13.44 1.07 -7.65
CA LEU A 80 14.43 0.32 -8.40
C LEU A 80 13.75 -0.23 -9.65
N GLU A 81 14.24 0.14 -10.83
CA GLU A 81 13.79 -0.44 -12.09
C GLU A 81 14.66 -1.65 -12.45
N ILE A 82 14.01 -2.74 -12.84
CA ILE A 82 14.67 -3.92 -13.40
C ILE A 82 14.06 -4.19 -14.76
N THR A 83 14.91 -4.36 -15.77
CA THR A 83 14.48 -4.59 -17.16
C THR A 83 15.02 -5.91 -17.68
N LYS A 84 14.27 -6.57 -18.57
CA LYS A 84 14.70 -7.75 -19.34
C LYS A 84 15.25 -8.88 -18.46
N THR A 85 14.60 -9.12 -17.32
CA THR A 85 15.08 -10.07 -16.31
C THR A 85 13.95 -11.03 -15.94
N ALA A 86 13.97 -12.24 -16.50
CA ALA A 86 12.91 -13.24 -16.32
C ALA A 86 12.69 -13.61 -14.84
N SER A 87 13.75 -13.63 -14.04
CA SER A 87 13.66 -13.89 -12.60
C SER A 87 14.58 -12.97 -11.81
N VAL A 88 14.03 -12.41 -10.73
CA VAL A 88 14.77 -11.57 -9.78
C VAL A 88 14.90 -12.32 -8.47
N SER A 89 16.13 -12.54 -8.01
CA SER A 89 16.40 -13.14 -6.70
C SER A 89 16.61 -12.08 -5.64
N ILE A 90 16.05 -12.29 -4.47
CA ILE A 90 16.29 -11.48 -3.28
C ILE A 90 16.84 -12.40 -2.20
N VAL A 91 18.09 -12.15 -1.81
CA VAL A 91 18.87 -12.99 -0.89
C VAL A 91 18.80 -12.40 0.51
N ASN A 92 18.40 -13.22 1.49
CA ASN A 92 18.41 -12.87 2.90
C ASN A 92 19.72 -13.34 3.56
N VAL A 93 20.62 -12.40 3.82
CA VAL A 93 21.91 -12.66 4.48
C VAL A 93 21.89 -12.33 5.98
N ASN A 94 20.71 -12.09 6.56
CA ASN A 94 20.58 -11.94 8.01
C ASN A 94 20.95 -13.24 8.74
N SER A 95 21.53 -13.11 9.94
CA SER A 95 21.71 -14.25 10.85
C SER A 95 20.38 -14.97 11.06
N GLN A 96 20.41 -16.31 10.97
CA GLN A 96 19.24 -17.18 11.07
C GLN A 96 18.11 -16.86 10.06
N MET A 97 18.44 -16.17 8.95
CA MET A 97 17.45 -15.71 7.96
C MET A 97 16.33 -14.91 8.63
N ALA A 98 16.68 -14.09 9.62
CA ALA A 98 15.74 -13.19 10.26
C ALA A 98 15.24 -12.12 9.26
N ALA A 99 14.02 -11.64 9.47
CA ALA A 99 13.45 -10.51 8.76
C ALA A 99 12.67 -9.67 9.77
N GLY A 100 12.78 -8.34 9.69
CA GLY A 100 11.98 -7.39 10.47
C GLY A 100 10.86 -6.80 9.61
N PRO A 101 9.93 -6.02 10.17
CA PRO A 101 8.79 -5.45 9.43
C PRO A 101 9.21 -4.70 8.16
N PHE A 102 8.73 -5.12 6.99
CA PHE A 102 8.87 -4.34 5.75
C PHE A 102 7.78 -4.70 4.74
N VAL A 103 7.66 -3.87 3.70
CA VAL A 103 6.82 -4.13 2.52
C VAL A 103 7.68 -3.98 1.28
N LEU A 104 7.69 -5.01 0.42
CA LEU A 104 8.18 -4.91 -0.95
C LEU A 104 6.99 -4.94 -1.89
N TYR A 105 6.83 -3.89 -2.70
CA TYR A 105 5.80 -3.81 -3.73
C TYR A 105 6.48 -3.83 -5.09
N VAL A 106 6.28 -4.93 -5.83
CA VAL A 106 6.90 -5.18 -7.13
C VAL A 106 5.82 -5.10 -8.18
N VAL A 107 5.97 -4.19 -9.14
CA VAL A 107 4.95 -3.91 -10.15
C VAL A 107 5.55 -4.10 -11.53
N ASN A 108 4.92 -4.91 -12.36
CA ASN A 108 5.25 -5.01 -13.77
C ASN A 108 4.97 -3.67 -14.45
N SER A 109 5.93 -3.20 -15.25
CA SER A 109 5.91 -1.94 -15.97
C SER A 109 4.86 -1.90 -17.08
N ALA A 110 3.58 -1.81 -16.70
CA ALA A 110 2.46 -1.52 -17.58
C ALA A 110 2.27 -0.01 -17.82
N GLU A 111 1.52 0.39 -18.85
CA GLU A 111 1.28 1.81 -19.21
C GLU A 111 0.74 2.66 -18.05
N ILE A 112 -0.08 2.06 -17.18
CA ILE A 112 -0.75 2.71 -16.03
C ILE A 112 0.24 3.33 -15.02
N ILE A 113 1.50 2.86 -15.01
CA ILE A 113 2.49 3.36 -14.04
C ILE A 113 2.80 4.86 -14.22
N ASN A 114 2.74 5.40 -15.44
CA ASN A 114 3.19 6.77 -15.66
C ASN A 114 2.24 7.82 -15.05
N ASP A 115 1.00 7.43 -14.73
CA ASP A 115 0.00 8.28 -14.09
C ASP A 115 -0.17 7.97 -12.59
N SER A 116 0.77 7.23 -11.99
CA SER A 116 0.74 6.87 -10.58
C SER A 116 1.89 7.49 -9.78
N GLU A 117 1.59 7.84 -8.53
CA GLU A 117 2.58 8.26 -7.54
C GLU A 117 2.52 7.31 -6.34
N VAL A 118 3.68 6.96 -5.79
CA VAL A 118 3.81 6.11 -4.60
C VAL A 118 4.43 6.92 -3.46
N TYR A 119 3.88 6.83 -2.26
CA TYR A 119 4.34 7.55 -1.08
C TYR A 119 4.54 6.62 0.11
N GLU A 120 5.49 6.95 0.96
CA GLU A 120 5.63 6.35 2.29
C GLU A 120 4.61 6.99 3.22
N ALA A 121 3.90 6.21 4.03
CA ALA A 121 2.91 6.79 4.96
C ALA A 121 3.59 7.62 6.07
N GLU A 122 4.78 7.23 6.51
CA GLU A 122 5.52 7.95 7.55
C GLU A 122 5.99 9.31 7.04
N GLY A 123 5.41 10.38 7.59
CA GLY A 123 5.76 11.75 7.21
C GLY A 123 5.19 12.20 5.86
N MET A 124 4.18 11.50 5.32
CA MET A 124 3.56 11.87 4.05
C MET A 124 2.90 13.25 4.14
N ILE A 125 3.40 14.19 3.35
CA ILE A 125 2.73 15.45 3.03
C ILE A 125 2.89 15.64 1.52
N ARG A 126 1.84 15.36 0.77
CA ARG A 126 1.89 15.45 -0.70
C ARG A 126 1.69 16.90 -1.17
N PRO A 127 2.66 17.53 -1.85
CA PRO A 127 2.45 18.83 -2.44
C PRO A 127 1.49 18.76 -3.64
N VAL A 128 0.71 19.82 -3.81
CA VAL A 128 -0.44 19.86 -4.72
C VAL A 128 -0.01 20.29 -6.13
N SER A 129 1.18 19.91 -6.60
CA SER A 129 1.78 20.43 -7.85
C SER A 129 1.31 19.70 -9.11
N THR A 130 1.03 18.40 -9.05
CA THR A 130 0.52 17.54 -10.14
C THR A 130 -0.75 16.78 -9.73
N VAL A 131 -1.55 16.34 -10.70
CA VAL A 131 -2.70 15.44 -10.47
C VAL A 131 -2.37 14.09 -11.10
N PRO A 132 -1.72 13.17 -10.37
CA PRO A 132 -1.67 11.80 -10.82
C PRO A 132 -3.09 11.25 -10.79
N ARG A 133 -3.35 10.29 -11.68
CA ARG A 133 -4.60 9.55 -11.64
C ARG A 133 -4.67 8.69 -10.38
N TYR A 134 -3.54 8.11 -9.99
CA TYR A 134 -3.44 7.19 -8.85
C TYR A 134 -2.41 7.64 -7.81
N ILE A 135 -2.79 7.56 -6.54
CA ILE A 135 -1.88 7.79 -5.41
C ILE A 135 -1.89 6.55 -4.55
N THR A 136 -0.78 5.82 -4.52
CA THR A 136 -0.58 4.68 -3.64
C THR A 136 0.23 5.10 -2.42
N VAL A 137 -0.31 4.88 -1.24
CA VAL A 137 0.40 5.07 0.03
C VAL A 137 0.76 3.70 0.56
N MET A 138 2.04 3.49 0.85
CA MET A 138 2.57 2.24 1.38
C MET A 138 3.19 2.42 2.76
N SER A 139 3.19 1.36 3.57
CA SER A 139 3.79 1.37 4.90
C SER A 139 4.01 -0.04 5.46
N ALA A 140 5.15 -0.25 6.10
CA ALA A 140 5.42 -1.43 6.93
C ALA A 140 4.73 -1.40 8.31
N ARG A 141 3.97 -0.33 8.61
CA ARG A 141 3.20 -0.14 9.84
C ARG A 141 1.78 0.24 9.51
N LEU A 142 0.85 -0.06 10.40
CA LEU A 142 -0.51 0.47 10.32
C LEU A 142 -0.47 2.00 10.24
N PHE A 143 -1.32 2.59 9.42
CA PHE A 143 -1.32 4.03 9.20
C PHE A 143 -2.73 4.57 9.02
N THR A 144 -2.89 5.87 9.20
CA THR A 144 -4.12 6.59 8.95
C THR A 144 -3.87 7.59 7.82
N ILE A 145 -4.75 7.61 6.83
CA ILE A 145 -4.72 8.59 5.74
C ILE A 145 -5.79 9.66 5.94
N HIS A 146 -5.43 10.89 5.57
CA HIS A 146 -6.26 12.07 5.72
C HIS A 146 -6.38 12.78 4.38
N GLY A 147 -7.61 13.12 3.99
CA GLY A 147 -7.89 13.98 2.85
C GLY A 147 -8.70 15.19 3.29
N ALA A 148 -8.22 16.39 2.94
CA ALA A 148 -8.91 17.62 3.29
C ALA A 148 -10.27 17.74 2.58
N PRO A 149 -11.28 18.38 3.22
CA PRO A 149 -12.51 18.73 2.54
C PRO A 149 -12.24 19.69 1.38
N LEU A 150 -13.00 19.55 0.31
CA LEU A 150 -12.94 20.50 -0.78
C LEU A 150 -13.46 21.87 -0.32
N PRO A 151 -12.78 22.99 -0.66
CA PRO A 151 -13.24 24.33 -0.33
C PRO A 151 -14.67 24.56 -0.80
N ARG A 152 -15.46 25.35 -0.07
CA ARG A 152 -16.81 25.78 -0.49
C ARG A 152 -16.70 26.78 -1.65
N MET A 153 -16.34 26.32 -2.85
CA MET A 153 -16.53 27.10 -4.07
C MET A 153 -17.96 26.93 -4.59
N LYS A 154 -18.54 28.03 -5.07
CA LYS A 154 -19.99 28.22 -5.22
C LYS A 154 -20.63 27.38 -6.33
N VAL A 155 -19.89 27.02 -7.38
CA VAL A 155 -20.35 26.13 -8.46
C VAL A 155 -19.10 25.55 -9.10
N ILE A 156 -18.85 24.25 -8.94
CA ILE A 156 -17.94 23.52 -9.84
C ILE A 156 -18.82 22.43 -10.44
N SER A 157 -19.09 22.56 -11.74
CA SER A 157 -19.92 21.65 -12.55
C SER A 157 -19.37 20.22 -12.66
N SER A 158 -18.21 19.93 -12.07
CA SER A 158 -17.66 18.59 -11.91
C SER A 158 -17.61 18.26 -10.43
N ALA A 159 -18.54 17.44 -9.94
CA ALA A 159 -18.46 16.91 -8.59
C ALA A 159 -17.20 16.03 -8.46
N GLN A 160 -16.50 16.13 -7.33
CA GLN A 160 -15.14 15.63 -7.18
C GLN A 160 -15.09 14.49 -6.17
N GLY A 161 -15.29 13.30 -6.72
CA GLY A 161 -15.18 12.06 -5.98
C GLY A 161 -13.76 11.55 -5.85
N PHE A 162 -13.66 10.44 -5.14
CA PHE A 162 -12.50 9.56 -5.20
C PHE A 162 -12.96 8.12 -5.00
N ILE A 163 -12.12 7.20 -5.46
CA ILE A 163 -12.17 5.78 -5.17
C ILE A 163 -10.99 5.45 -4.27
N ALA A 164 -11.19 4.61 -3.26
CA ALA A 164 -10.09 4.06 -2.47
C ALA A 164 -10.16 2.54 -2.44
N THR A 165 -9.01 1.88 -2.62
CA THR A 165 -8.84 0.42 -2.53
C THR A 165 -7.59 0.10 -1.70
N MET A 166 -7.50 -1.13 -1.20
CA MET A 166 -6.30 -1.63 -0.49
C MET A 166 -5.36 -2.44 -1.41
N SER A 167 -5.53 -2.27 -2.72
CA SER A 167 -4.67 -2.87 -3.74
C SER A 167 -3.71 -1.82 -4.30
N GLY A 168 -2.77 -2.28 -5.12
CA GLY A 168 -1.88 -1.43 -5.89
C GLY A 168 -2.64 -0.61 -6.93
N PHE A 169 -1.98 0.44 -7.45
CA PHE A 169 -2.54 1.25 -8.54
C PHE A 169 -2.77 0.42 -9.80
N ASP A 170 -1.97 -0.63 -10.00
CA ASP A 170 -2.04 -1.57 -11.12
C ASP A 170 -3.31 -2.43 -11.12
N ARG A 171 -4.14 -2.32 -10.07
CA ARG A 171 -5.38 -3.09 -9.91
C ARG A 171 -6.64 -2.24 -9.84
N MET A 172 -6.52 -0.91 -9.96
CA MET A 172 -7.67 -0.01 -9.81
C MET A 172 -8.75 -0.21 -10.87
N GLU A 173 -8.38 -0.65 -12.07
CA GLU A 173 -9.32 -0.80 -13.19
C GLU A 173 -10.05 -2.15 -13.21
N ASP A 174 -9.60 -3.12 -12.41
CA ASP A 174 -9.96 -4.52 -12.64
C ASP A 174 -11.19 -5.05 -11.88
N GLY A 175 -11.99 -4.17 -11.27
CA GLY A 175 -13.35 -4.46 -10.75
C GLY A 175 -13.52 -5.52 -9.63
N ASN A 176 -12.55 -6.41 -9.41
CA ASN A 176 -12.70 -7.55 -8.50
C ASN A 176 -12.38 -7.20 -7.04
N CYS A 177 -11.71 -6.07 -6.82
CA CYS A 177 -11.40 -5.59 -5.47
C CYS A 177 -12.47 -4.55 -5.06
N PRO A 178 -13.25 -4.79 -3.99
CA PRO A 178 -14.22 -3.82 -3.52
C PRO A 178 -13.56 -2.48 -3.20
N HIS A 179 -14.20 -1.41 -3.64
CA HIS A 179 -13.87 -0.07 -3.21
C HIS A 179 -14.20 0.07 -1.72
N LEU A 180 -13.24 0.52 -0.93
CA LEU A 180 -13.45 0.91 0.47
C LEU A 180 -14.30 2.17 0.54
N TYR A 181 -14.09 3.04 -0.44
CA TYR A 181 -14.75 4.31 -0.57
C TYR A 181 -15.04 4.61 -2.03
N TYR A 182 -16.24 5.12 -2.31
CA TYR A 182 -16.67 5.46 -3.66
C TYR A 182 -17.56 6.70 -3.59
N THR A 183 -17.06 7.83 -4.09
CA THR A 183 -17.83 9.09 -4.12
C THR A 183 -17.77 9.82 -5.45
N ILE A 184 -17.53 9.09 -6.55
CA ILE A 184 -17.54 9.67 -7.91
C ILE A 184 -18.83 10.47 -8.10
N ASN A 185 -18.72 11.65 -8.71
CA ASN A 185 -19.83 12.60 -8.89
C ASN A 185 -20.44 13.18 -7.61
N TYR A 186 -19.77 13.06 -6.45
CA TYR A 186 -20.17 13.74 -5.22
C TYR A 186 -19.05 14.62 -4.68
N ARG A 187 -19.42 15.73 -4.02
CA ARG A 187 -18.46 16.55 -3.31
C ARG A 187 -17.92 15.78 -2.10
N SER A 188 -16.64 15.45 -2.13
CA SER A 188 -15.96 14.84 -1.00
C SER A 188 -15.92 15.79 0.22
N PRO A 189 -16.43 15.36 1.39
CA PRO A 189 -16.36 16.11 2.64
C PRO A 189 -14.98 16.03 3.32
N GLY A 190 -13.96 15.55 2.60
CA GLY A 190 -12.73 15.04 3.20
C GLY A 190 -12.92 13.61 3.69
N PHE A 191 -11.84 13.00 4.19
CA PHE A 191 -11.87 11.66 4.74
C PHE A 191 -10.75 11.46 5.77
N LYS A 192 -10.98 10.49 6.65
CA LYS A 192 -9.96 9.88 7.51
C LYS A 192 -10.17 8.38 7.43
N MET A 193 -9.15 7.62 7.00
CA MET A 193 -9.26 6.17 6.88
C MET A 193 -8.09 5.51 7.61
N GLU A 194 -8.41 4.59 8.52
CA GLU A 194 -7.43 3.72 9.17
C GLU A 194 -7.13 2.54 8.24
N VAL A 195 -5.87 2.36 7.88
CA VAL A 195 -5.40 1.36 6.91
C VAL A 195 -4.69 0.24 7.64
N ASN A 196 -5.31 -0.94 7.58
CA ASN A 196 -4.87 -2.18 8.23
C ASN A 196 -4.07 -3.13 7.32
N GLY A 197 -3.52 -2.59 6.23
CA GLY A 197 -2.78 -3.33 5.22
C GLY A 197 -1.54 -2.56 4.76
N PRO A 198 -0.74 -3.17 3.86
CA PRO A 198 0.56 -2.63 3.47
C PRO A 198 0.46 -1.42 2.55
N ILE A 199 -0.65 -1.33 1.81
CA ILE A 199 -0.89 -0.28 0.82
C ILE A 199 -2.36 0.15 0.81
N LEU A 200 -2.57 1.38 0.36
CA LEU A 200 -3.87 1.93 -0.03
C LEU A 200 -3.66 2.74 -1.30
N THR A 201 -4.50 2.53 -2.31
CA THR A 201 -4.52 3.37 -3.51
C THR A 201 -5.78 4.22 -3.56
N ILE A 202 -5.61 5.49 -3.93
CA ILE A 202 -6.69 6.44 -4.19
C ILE A 202 -6.66 6.86 -5.66
N GLU A 203 -7.81 6.80 -6.33
CA GLU A 203 -8.04 7.41 -7.64
C GLU A 203 -8.92 8.65 -7.50
N TYR A 204 -8.50 9.76 -8.12
CA TYR A 204 -9.28 10.99 -8.15
C TYR A 204 -9.90 11.23 -9.51
N ASP A 205 -11.15 11.69 -9.48
CA ASP A 205 -11.90 12.03 -10.69
C ASP A 205 -11.32 13.29 -11.35
N TYR A 206 -11.27 14.41 -10.61
CA TYR A 206 -10.70 15.67 -11.10
C TYR A 206 -10.17 16.52 -9.94
N LYS A 207 -8.90 16.95 -10.05
CA LYS A 207 -8.11 17.87 -9.20
C LYS A 207 -7.38 17.32 -7.97
N LYS A 208 -6.17 17.87 -7.86
CA LYS A 208 -5.37 18.26 -6.70
C LYS A 208 -6.13 18.27 -5.35
N LYS A 209 -5.90 17.26 -4.51
CA LYS A 209 -6.18 17.32 -3.06
C LYS A 209 -4.90 17.16 -2.27
N GLU A 210 -4.84 17.88 -1.17
CA GLU A 210 -3.85 17.62 -0.13
C GLU A 210 -4.21 16.29 0.55
N ILE A 211 -3.22 15.42 0.62
CA ILE A 211 -3.30 14.13 1.27
C ILE A 211 -2.11 14.05 2.21
N SER A 212 -2.38 13.61 3.42
CA SER A 212 -1.36 13.31 4.41
C SER A 212 -1.63 11.94 5.02
N ALA A 213 -0.60 11.36 5.61
CA ALA A 213 -0.70 10.12 6.36
C ALA A 213 0.10 10.22 7.65
N THR A 214 -0.38 9.49 8.67
CA THR A 214 0.28 9.37 9.96
C THR A 214 0.39 7.91 10.34
N ILE A 215 1.49 7.53 10.97
CA ILE A 215 1.67 6.16 11.47
C ILE A 215 0.79 5.91 12.69
N GLY A 216 0.20 4.73 12.74
CA GLY A 216 -0.72 4.29 13.76
C GLY A 216 -2.18 4.40 13.32
N ILE A 217 -3.00 3.70 14.09
CA ILE A 217 -4.46 3.74 14.02
C ILE A 217 -4.95 3.93 15.45
N ALA A 218 -6.04 4.66 15.63
CA ALA A 218 -6.58 4.86 16.97
C ALA A 218 -7.28 3.59 17.46
N ASN A 219 -7.76 2.73 16.55
CA ASN A 219 -8.70 1.63 16.86
C ASN A 219 -9.92 2.13 17.66
N LYS A 220 -10.20 3.43 17.60
CA LYS A 220 -11.32 4.05 18.29
C LYS A 220 -12.44 4.18 17.28
N PHE A 221 -13.50 3.42 17.54
CA PHE A 221 -14.78 3.70 16.94
C PHE A 221 -15.30 4.99 17.57
N ASP A 222 -14.96 6.14 17.00
CA ASP A 222 -15.53 7.41 17.43
C ASP A 222 -17.04 7.35 17.15
N GLY A 223 -17.82 7.11 18.20
CA GLY A 223 -19.26 6.81 18.16
C GLY A 223 -20.16 7.89 17.55
N ALA A 224 -19.58 9.02 17.11
CA ALA A 224 -20.21 9.87 16.13
C ALA A 224 -19.92 9.25 14.77
N PHE A 225 -20.89 8.57 14.15
CA PHE A 225 -20.87 8.11 12.75
C PHE A 225 -20.04 9.06 11.87
N ALA A 226 -18.72 8.82 11.82
CA ALA A 226 -17.80 9.60 11.02
C ALA A 226 -18.17 9.17 9.62
N ARG A 227 -18.99 10.01 8.99
CA ARG A 227 -19.73 9.71 7.78
C ARG A 227 -18.76 9.05 6.81
N ASN A 228 -18.96 7.75 6.58
CA ASN A 228 -18.14 6.87 5.73
C ASN A 228 -16.73 6.56 6.29
N GLY A 229 -16.66 5.70 7.30
CA GLY A 229 -15.41 5.03 7.72
C GLY A 229 -15.42 3.55 7.32
N TRP A 230 -14.24 2.98 7.08
CA TRP A 230 -14.06 1.56 6.81
C TRP A 230 -13.32 0.89 7.97
N ILE A 231 -13.66 -0.37 8.27
CA ILE A 231 -12.96 -1.21 9.24
C ILE A 231 -12.67 -2.53 8.55
N GLY A 232 -11.41 -2.96 8.55
CA GLY A 232 -11.04 -4.31 8.16
C GLY A 232 -10.26 -5.03 9.22
N SER A 233 -10.32 -6.35 9.11
CA SER A 233 -9.40 -7.22 9.85
C SER A 233 -7.95 -6.86 9.50
N PRO A 234 -7.03 -6.99 10.47
CA PRO A 234 -5.62 -6.81 10.17
C PRO A 234 -5.15 -7.74 9.06
N GLY A 235 -4.38 -7.21 8.11
CA GLY A 235 -3.90 -7.96 6.95
C GLY A 235 -4.88 -8.02 5.78
N PHE A 236 -6.08 -7.45 5.91
CA PHE A 236 -7.00 -7.34 4.78
C PHE A 236 -6.40 -6.42 3.70
N HIS A 237 -6.47 -6.84 2.44
CA HIS A 237 -5.95 -6.11 1.27
C HIS A 237 -7.05 -5.79 0.24
N GLY A 238 -8.31 -5.91 0.62
CA GLY A 238 -9.43 -5.57 -0.26
C GLY A 238 -10.00 -6.76 -1.01
N CYS A 239 -9.17 -7.65 -1.56
CA CYS A 239 -9.58 -8.49 -2.67
C CYS A 239 -10.01 -9.92 -2.22
N PRO A 240 -11.19 -10.42 -2.66
CA PRO A 240 -11.58 -11.78 -2.32
C PRO A 240 -10.68 -12.86 -2.90
N GLY A 241 -10.32 -13.84 -2.08
CA GLY A 241 -9.64 -15.07 -2.51
C GLY A 241 -8.11 -15.02 -2.49
N LEU A 242 -7.50 -13.88 -2.13
CA LEU A 242 -6.04 -13.78 -1.97
C LEU A 242 -5.62 -13.90 -0.50
N GLN A 243 -4.38 -14.29 -0.27
CA GLN A 243 -3.81 -14.44 1.07
C GLN A 243 -3.86 -13.12 1.86
N PRO A 244 -4.20 -13.14 3.16
CA PRO A 244 -4.12 -11.94 3.97
C PRO A 244 -2.65 -11.53 4.16
N TYR A 245 -2.38 -10.24 4.04
CA TYR A 245 -1.07 -9.66 4.32
C TYR A 245 -0.70 -9.87 5.80
N ARG A 246 0.57 -10.14 6.11
CA ARG A 246 1.02 -10.42 7.48
C ARG A 246 2.17 -9.51 7.85
N VAL A 247 2.03 -8.78 8.95
CA VAL A 247 3.15 -8.04 9.52
C VAL A 247 3.18 -8.24 11.03
N SER A 248 4.37 -8.42 11.56
CA SER A 248 4.67 -8.65 12.96
C SER A 248 4.34 -7.45 13.85
N THR A 249 4.20 -6.25 13.26
CA THR A 249 3.68 -5.07 13.96
C THR A 249 2.19 -5.16 14.27
N ILE A 250 1.47 -6.12 13.68
CA ILE A 250 0.07 -6.39 13.99
C ILE A 250 0.01 -7.50 15.04
N PRO A 251 -0.54 -7.23 16.25
CA PRO A 251 -0.68 -8.24 17.28
C PRO A 251 -1.53 -9.41 16.79
N SER A 252 -1.12 -10.64 17.10
CA SER A 252 -1.87 -11.85 16.76
C SER A 252 -3.28 -11.87 17.38
N SER A 253 -3.46 -11.22 18.54
CA SER A 253 -4.74 -11.07 19.24
C SER A 253 -5.74 -10.14 18.54
N SER A 254 -5.28 -9.31 17.60
CA SER A 254 -6.14 -8.40 16.82
C SER A 254 -6.81 -9.07 15.61
N ARG A 255 -6.54 -10.36 15.35
CA ARG A 255 -7.04 -11.10 14.17
C ARG A 255 -8.55 -11.42 14.19
N HIS A 256 -9.28 -11.05 15.24
CA HIS A 256 -10.72 -11.30 15.34
C HIS A 256 -11.49 -10.01 15.62
N PHE A 257 -11.87 -9.31 14.55
CA PHE A 257 -12.97 -8.36 14.61
C PHE A 257 -14.26 -9.05 14.14
N THR A 258 -15.03 -9.55 15.10
CA THR A 258 -16.44 -9.91 14.89
C THR A 258 -17.31 -8.73 15.30
N HIS A 259 -17.85 -7.97 14.35
CA HIS A 259 -18.93 -7.04 14.65
C HIS A 259 -20.17 -7.37 13.82
N ARG A 260 -21.22 -7.85 14.50
CA ARG A 260 -22.58 -7.95 13.96
C ARG A 260 -23.27 -6.62 14.22
N SER A 261 -23.44 -5.79 13.20
CA SER A 261 -24.50 -4.77 13.21
C SER A 261 -25.29 -4.82 11.91
N ARG A 262 -26.61 -5.02 12.02
CA ARG A 262 -27.56 -4.78 10.95
C ARG A 262 -27.77 -3.27 10.83
N ILE A 263 -27.00 -2.59 9.98
CA ILE A 263 -27.29 -1.24 9.52
C ILE A 263 -27.02 -1.21 8.01
N SER A 264 -27.98 -0.73 7.24
CA SER A 264 -28.08 -0.84 5.76
C SER A 264 -26.97 -0.19 4.94
N ASN A 265 -26.00 0.49 5.56
CA ASN A 265 -24.92 1.22 4.87
C ASN A 265 -23.50 0.89 5.38
N LEU A 266 -23.34 -0.09 6.27
CA LEU A 266 -22.02 -0.51 6.76
C LEU A 266 -21.59 -1.81 6.07
N ARG A 267 -20.55 -1.77 5.23
CA ARG A 267 -19.90 -3.00 4.73
C ARG A 267 -18.84 -3.43 5.74
N VAL A 268 -19.13 -4.48 6.49
CA VAL A 268 -18.16 -5.17 7.35
C VAL A 268 -17.64 -6.38 6.58
N SER A 269 -16.35 -6.38 6.23
CA SER A 269 -15.69 -7.53 5.62
C SER A 269 -14.95 -8.31 6.72
N ILE A 270 -15.47 -9.48 7.06
CA ILE A 270 -14.86 -10.41 8.02
C ILE A 270 -14.30 -11.57 7.20
N TRP A 271 -12.99 -11.79 7.29
CA TRP A 271 -12.32 -12.96 6.71
C TRP A 271 -12.25 -14.08 7.75
N ARG A 272 -12.64 -15.30 7.34
CA ARG A 272 -12.46 -16.54 8.08
C ARG A 272 -11.38 -17.37 7.41
#